data_AF-A0A9Q4AQ78-F1
#
_entry.id   AF-A0A9Q4AQ78-F1
#
_cell.length_a   1.000
_cell.length_b   1.000
_cell.length_c   1.000
_cell.angle_alpha   90.00
_cell.angle_beta   90.00
_cell.angle_gamma   90.00
#
_symmetry.space_group_name_H-M   'P 1'
#
loop_
_entity.id
_entity.type
_entity.pdbx_description
1 polymer ?
#
loop_
_entity_poly.entity_id
_entity_poly.type
_entity_poly.pdbx_seq_one_letter_code
_entity_poly.pdbx_strand_id
1 'polypeptide(L)'
;MNKRSIAAALFVLLTPLAVSAQDVEPAGTETVVTASARDAAEFDTSYRPSPTVSLRLQRSFLDNIRWSAGVEARDRLSAAFAERAPVDIWLELVSADGLKANNVADALTAYWVLNWVAANGAYTAKIDSAPVQRQLRAAFANDPNFLKMGDQQRQELAEGYILDFLVEHAALNAAVEQRDIDTLNRLAASAVLRFRQKMKVDLLSVVPGPDGFGGRPAVAD
;
A
#
# COMPACT_ATOMS: atom_id res chain seq x y z
N MET A 1 -33.79 13.12 17.30
CA MET A 1 -33.33 12.44 16.08
C MET A 1 -31.81 12.59 16.05
N ASN A 2 -31.10 11.70 16.75
CA ASN A 2 -29.70 11.94 17.12
C ASN A 2 -28.80 11.00 16.32
N LYS A 3 -28.06 11.56 15.35
CA LYS A 3 -27.02 10.87 14.60
C LYS A 3 -25.83 10.63 15.53
N ARG A 4 -25.65 9.39 15.97
CA ARG A 4 -24.43 8.96 16.69
C ARG A 4 -23.36 8.68 15.64
N SER A 5 -22.41 9.60 15.50
CA SER A 5 -21.12 9.35 14.87
C SER A 5 -20.34 8.38 15.75
N ILE A 6 -19.92 7.25 15.17
CA ILE A 6 -19.01 6.31 15.83
C ILE A 6 -17.75 6.29 14.97
N ALA A 7 -16.75 7.05 15.41
CA ALA A 7 -15.36 6.89 15.00
C ALA A 7 -14.91 5.50 15.45
N ALA A 8 -14.78 4.57 14.52
CA ALA A 8 -14.26 3.24 14.79
C ALA A 8 -12.75 3.25 14.51
N ALA A 9 -11.98 3.15 15.59
CA ALA A 9 -10.55 2.89 15.56
C ALA A 9 -10.28 1.59 14.80
N LEU A 10 -9.60 1.70 13.66
CA LEU A 10 -9.22 0.56 12.84
C LEU A 10 -7.71 0.34 13.02
N PHE A 11 -7.35 -0.28 14.13
CA PHE A 11 -6.04 -0.91 14.29
C PHE A 11 -6.06 -2.22 13.51
N VAL A 12 -5.15 -2.38 12.55
CA VAL A 12 -4.87 -3.70 11.96
C VAL A 12 -3.66 -4.27 12.70
N LEU A 13 -3.92 -5.31 13.49
CA LEU A 13 -2.91 -6.06 14.23
C LEU A 13 -1.97 -6.79 13.26
N LEU A 14 -0.67 -6.69 13.57
CA LEU A 14 0.44 -7.34 12.90
C LEU A 14 0.31 -8.87 13.00
N THR A 15 0.29 -9.55 11.86
CA THR A 15 0.85 -10.91 11.73
C THR A 15 2.04 -10.87 10.77
N PRO A 16 3.28 -11.06 11.26
CA PRO A 16 4.41 -11.31 10.38
C PRO A 16 4.29 -12.73 9.79
N LEU A 17 4.36 -12.85 8.47
CA LEU A 17 4.80 -14.10 7.84
C LEU A 17 6.26 -14.29 8.25
N ALA A 18 6.51 -15.17 9.21
CA ALA A 18 7.85 -15.54 9.61
C ALA A 18 8.49 -16.36 8.48
N VAL A 19 9.43 -15.75 7.76
CA VAL A 19 10.43 -16.47 6.96
C VAL A 19 11.69 -16.55 7.82
N SER A 20 12.03 -17.77 8.22
CA SER A 20 13.27 -18.09 8.93
C SER A 20 14.47 -17.71 8.05
N ALA A 21 15.26 -16.75 8.50
CA ALA A 21 16.59 -16.50 7.96
C ALA A 21 17.57 -17.49 8.59
N GLN A 22 18.21 -18.31 7.77
CA GLN A 22 19.46 -18.99 8.11
C GLN A 22 20.58 -18.39 7.27
N ASP A 23 21.69 -18.13 7.94
CA ASP A 23 22.91 -17.46 7.50
C ASP A 23 23.52 -18.04 6.23
N VAL A 24 23.94 -17.17 5.29
CA VAL A 24 25.08 -17.42 4.40
C VAL A 24 25.72 -16.07 3.99
N GLU A 25 26.93 -15.81 4.48
CA GLU A 25 27.98 -15.07 3.75
C GLU A 25 28.74 -16.09 2.86
N PRO A 26 29.39 -15.73 1.72
CA PRO A 26 30.40 -14.67 1.67
C PRO A 26 30.54 -13.84 0.37
N ALA A 27 31.34 -12.78 0.50
CA ALA A 27 32.13 -11.98 -0.45
C ALA A 27 32.18 -12.33 -1.96
N GLY A 28 32.17 -11.27 -2.79
CA GLY A 28 32.84 -11.30 -4.10
C GLY A 28 32.32 -10.34 -5.18
N THR A 29 33.05 -9.24 -5.36
CA THR A 29 33.22 -8.46 -6.60
C THR A 29 32.04 -7.68 -7.16
N GLU A 30 32.09 -6.37 -6.90
CA GLU A 30 31.40 -5.30 -7.60
C GLU A 30 31.52 -5.48 -9.12
N THR A 31 30.39 -5.77 -9.76
CA THR A 31 30.18 -5.40 -11.16
C THR A 31 29.00 -4.44 -11.14
N VAL A 32 29.30 -3.14 -11.06
CA VAL A 32 28.31 -2.08 -11.25
C VAL A 32 27.89 -2.13 -12.71
N VAL A 33 26.90 -2.97 -13.00
CA VAL A 33 26.18 -2.93 -14.27
C VAL A 33 25.09 -1.88 -14.08
N THR A 34 25.33 -0.70 -14.63
CA THR A 34 24.32 0.32 -14.92
C THR A 34 23.36 -0.21 -15.99
N ALA A 35 22.61 -1.28 -15.67
CA ALA A 35 21.41 -1.65 -16.40
C ALA A 35 20.40 -0.53 -16.14
N SER A 36 20.13 0.22 -17.20
CA SER A 36 19.53 1.53 -17.17
C SER A 36 18.12 1.49 -16.53
N ALA A 37 17.80 2.53 -15.75
CA ALA A 37 16.47 2.76 -15.17
C ALA A 37 15.31 2.75 -16.20
N ARG A 38 15.61 2.75 -17.51
CA ARG A 38 14.66 2.55 -18.60
C ARG A 38 14.19 1.10 -18.76
N ASP A 39 15.07 0.10 -18.67
CA ASP A 39 14.69 -1.32 -18.78
C ASP A 39 13.88 -1.77 -17.55
N ALA A 40 14.15 -1.15 -16.41
CA ALA A 40 13.45 -1.43 -15.16
C ALA A 40 11.99 -0.91 -15.14
N ALA A 41 11.66 0.08 -15.98
CA ALA A 41 10.29 0.55 -16.18
C ALA A 41 9.42 -0.42 -17.00
N GLU A 42 10.06 -1.38 -17.69
CA GLU A 42 9.44 -2.38 -18.57
C GLU A 42 9.17 -3.73 -17.86
N PHE A 43 9.68 -3.91 -16.63
CA PHE A 43 9.49 -5.16 -15.89
C PHE A 43 8.01 -5.42 -15.57
N ASP A 44 7.52 -6.58 -15.99
CA ASP A 44 6.12 -6.95 -15.83
C ASP A 44 5.82 -7.44 -14.41
N THR A 45 5.11 -6.58 -13.69
CA THR A 45 4.58 -6.84 -12.34
C THR A 45 3.10 -7.24 -12.36
N SER A 46 2.55 -7.56 -13.54
CA SER A 46 1.18 -8.03 -13.70
C SER A 46 1.00 -9.48 -13.26
N TYR A 47 -0.26 -9.88 -13.14
CA TYR A 47 -0.67 -11.25 -12.86
C TYR A 47 -2.01 -11.55 -13.53
N ARG A 48 -2.30 -12.84 -13.76
CA ARG A 48 -3.63 -13.28 -14.19
C ARG A 48 -4.56 -13.40 -12.98
N PRO A 49 -5.68 -12.65 -12.92
CA PRO A 49 -6.58 -12.68 -11.78
C PRO A 49 -7.35 -14.00 -11.68
N SER A 50 -7.59 -14.44 -10.45
CA SER A 50 -8.40 -15.60 -10.08
C SER A 50 -9.49 -15.21 -9.07
N PRO A 51 -10.78 -15.37 -9.40
CA PRO A 51 -11.88 -15.05 -8.47
C PRO A 51 -11.81 -15.82 -7.15
N THR A 52 -11.33 -17.06 -7.18
CA THR A 52 -11.17 -17.90 -5.98
C THR A 52 -10.15 -17.31 -5.01
N VAL A 53 -9.08 -16.71 -5.53
CA VAL A 53 -8.05 -16.04 -4.72
C VAL A 53 -8.64 -14.79 -4.07
N SER A 54 -9.32 -13.94 -4.84
CA SER A 54 -9.96 -12.72 -4.33
C SER A 54 -10.98 -13.01 -3.23
N LEU A 55 -11.87 -14.00 -3.44
CA LEU A 55 -12.88 -14.36 -2.44
C LEU A 55 -12.27 -14.89 -1.14
N ARG A 56 -11.19 -15.69 -1.23
CA ARG A 56 -10.48 -16.18 -0.06
C ARG A 56 -9.80 -15.02 0.68
N LEU A 57 -9.10 -14.15 -0.03
CA LEU A 57 -8.41 -13.02 0.56
C LEU A 57 -9.39 -12.05 1.25
N GLN A 58 -10.50 -11.73 0.59
CA GLN A 58 -11.55 -10.89 1.13
C GLN A 58 -12.14 -11.47 2.43
N ARG A 59 -12.39 -12.78 2.48
CA ARG A 59 -12.87 -13.45 3.72
C ARG A 59 -11.85 -13.33 4.85
N SER A 60 -10.59 -13.68 4.58
CA SER A 60 -9.51 -13.58 5.57
C SER A 60 -9.32 -12.13 6.06
N PHE A 61 -9.44 -11.16 5.16
CA PHE A 61 -9.40 -9.75 5.50
C PHE A 61 -10.56 -9.36 6.42
N LEU A 62 -11.79 -9.70 6.06
CA LEU A 62 -12.97 -9.42 6.90
C LEU A 62 -12.87 -10.10 8.27
N ASP A 63 -12.33 -11.32 8.34
CA ASP A 63 -12.09 -11.99 9.61
C ASP A 63 -11.05 -11.24 10.47
N ASN A 64 -10.00 -10.70 9.87
CA ASN A 64 -9.04 -9.84 10.58
C ASN A 64 -9.70 -8.56 11.10
N ILE A 65 -10.53 -7.91 10.28
CA ILE A 65 -11.31 -6.72 10.70
C ILE A 65 -12.21 -7.03 11.89
N ARG A 66 -12.86 -8.21 11.91
CA ARG A 66 -13.68 -8.64 13.05
C ARG A 66 -12.88 -8.63 14.35
N TRP A 67 -11.66 -9.16 14.31
CA TRP A 67 -10.80 -9.27 15.49
C TRP A 67 -10.19 -7.94 15.92
N SER A 68 -9.90 -7.08 14.95
CA SER A 68 -9.12 -5.87 15.20
C SER A 68 -9.97 -4.61 15.42
N ALA A 69 -11.16 -4.56 14.81
CA ALA A 69 -12.07 -3.41 14.83
C ALA A 69 -13.53 -3.77 15.20
N GLY A 70 -13.82 -5.06 15.42
CA GLY A 70 -15.11 -5.55 15.88
C GLY A 70 -16.06 -6.00 14.77
N VAL A 71 -17.12 -6.71 15.19
CA VAL A 71 -18.13 -7.31 14.29
C VAL A 71 -18.84 -6.26 13.44
N GLU A 72 -19.20 -5.11 14.03
CA GLU A 72 -19.91 -4.06 13.31
C GLU A 72 -19.10 -3.46 12.16
N ALA A 73 -17.79 -3.23 12.37
CA ALA A 73 -16.89 -2.74 11.32
C ALA A 73 -16.77 -3.77 10.19
N ARG A 74 -16.63 -5.06 10.55
CA ARG A 74 -16.59 -6.17 9.59
C ARG A 74 -17.87 -6.26 8.77
N ASP A 75 -19.04 -6.16 9.39
CA ASP A 75 -20.32 -6.32 8.70
C ASP A 75 -20.60 -5.16 7.74
N ARG A 76 -20.29 -3.92 8.14
CA ARG A 76 -20.38 -2.76 7.24
C ARG A 76 -19.46 -2.91 6.03
N LEU A 77 -18.21 -3.31 6.25
CA LEU A 77 -17.27 -3.53 5.16
C LEU A 77 -17.68 -4.69 4.25
N SER A 78 -18.20 -5.77 4.84
CA SER A 78 -18.75 -6.91 4.09
C SER A 78 -19.92 -6.49 3.20
N ALA A 79 -20.80 -5.61 3.67
CA ALA A 79 -21.91 -5.09 2.88
C ALA A 79 -21.40 -4.25 1.69
N ALA A 80 -20.44 -3.35 1.93
CA ALA A 80 -19.84 -2.54 0.87
C ALA A 80 -19.19 -3.42 -0.21
N PHE A 81 -18.46 -4.47 0.18
CA PHE A 81 -17.84 -5.39 -0.77
C PHE A 81 -18.82 -6.34 -1.46
N ALA A 82 -20.05 -6.50 -0.94
CA ALA A 82 -21.09 -7.27 -1.61
C ALA A 82 -21.76 -6.45 -2.74
N GLU A 83 -21.77 -5.12 -2.61
CA GLU A 83 -22.30 -4.22 -3.64
C GLU A 83 -21.35 -4.11 -4.84
N ARG A 84 -20.04 -3.99 -4.56
CA ARG A 84 -18.99 -3.84 -5.59
C ARG A 84 -17.71 -4.55 -5.18
N ALA A 85 -17.03 -5.13 -6.16
CA ALA A 85 -15.75 -5.79 -5.89
C ALA A 85 -14.71 -4.75 -5.42
N PRO A 86 -13.87 -5.07 -4.40
CA PRO A 86 -12.87 -4.14 -3.88
C PRO A 86 -11.94 -3.58 -4.96
N VAL A 87 -11.52 -4.43 -5.90
CA VAL A 87 -10.65 -4.05 -7.01
C VAL A 87 -11.30 -2.98 -7.92
N ASP A 88 -12.61 -3.06 -8.15
CA ASP A 88 -13.33 -2.08 -8.97
C ASP A 88 -13.47 -0.74 -8.24
N ILE A 89 -13.71 -0.78 -6.93
CA ILE A 89 -13.75 0.44 -6.08
C ILE A 89 -12.37 1.11 -6.11
N TRP A 90 -11.31 0.33 -5.97
CA TRP A 90 -9.94 0.84 -6.00
C TRP A 90 -9.59 1.47 -7.34
N LEU A 91 -9.93 0.81 -8.46
CA LEU A 91 -9.62 1.31 -9.80
C LEU A 91 -10.31 2.65 -10.09
N GLU A 92 -11.53 2.85 -9.60
CA GLU A 92 -12.22 4.14 -9.70
C GLU A 92 -11.43 5.28 -9.03
N LEU A 93 -10.76 4.99 -7.91
CA LEU A 93 -9.99 5.98 -7.15
C LEU A 93 -8.65 6.32 -7.80
N VAL A 94 -8.01 5.37 -8.47
CA VAL A 94 -6.61 5.51 -8.90
C VAL A 94 -6.37 5.50 -10.40
N SER A 95 -7.38 5.19 -11.21
CA SER A 95 -7.22 5.06 -12.67
C SER A 95 -6.74 6.36 -13.34
N ALA A 96 -7.09 7.52 -12.78
CA ALA A 96 -6.61 8.82 -13.25
C ALA A 96 -5.07 8.97 -13.15
N ASP A 97 -4.44 8.22 -12.24
CA ASP A 97 -2.99 8.17 -12.05
C ASP A 97 -2.31 7.13 -12.97
N GLY A 98 -3.07 6.47 -13.85
CA GLY A 98 -2.57 5.44 -14.77
C GLY A 98 -2.30 4.08 -14.13
N LEU A 99 -2.79 3.85 -12.90
CA LEU A 99 -2.62 2.59 -12.17
C LEU A 99 -3.65 1.53 -12.61
N LYS A 100 -3.23 0.25 -12.61
CA LYS A 100 -4.03 -0.90 -13.06
C LYS A 100 -4.23 -1.91 -11.93
N ALA A 101 -5.42 -2.50 -11.88
CA ALA A 101 -5.85 -3.46 -10.87
C ALA A 101 -4.99 -4.73 -10.77
N ASN A 102 -4.69 -5.34 -11.92
CA ASN A 102 -4.00 -6.64 -11.97
C ASN A 102 -2.47 -6.48 -12.01
N ASN A 103 -1.94 -5.54 -11.24
CA ASN A 103 -0.52 -5.22 -11.23
C ASN A 103 -0.03 -4.88 -9.81
N VAL A 104 0.98 -5.62 -9.34
CA VAL A 104 1.49 -5.49 -7.97
C VAL A 104 2.14 -4.14 -7.71
N ALA A 105 2.96 -3.65 -8.65
CA ALA A 105 3.61 -2.36 -8.51
C ALA A 105 2.59 -1.23 -8.46
N ASP A 106 1.50 -1.34 -9.22
CA ASP A 106 0.45 -0.33 -9.26
C ASP A 106 -0.34 -0.30 -7.94
N ALA A 107 -0.73 -1.47 -7.41
CA ALA A 107 -1.36 -1.60 -6.10
C ALA A 107 -0.48 -1.01 -4.97
N LEU A 108 0.80 -1.35 -4.98
CA LEU A 108 1.76 -0.85 -3.99
C LEU A 108 2.03 0.65 -4.16
N THR A 109 2.03 1.17 -5.39
CA THR A 109 2.20 2.62 -5.66
C THR A 109 1.10 3.43 -4.98
N ALA A 110 -0.17 3.05 -5.20
CA ALA A 110 -1.30 3.72 -4.56
C ALA A 110 -1.20 3.68 -3.03
N TYR A 111 -0.85 2.50 -2.48
CA TYR A 111 -0.68 2.29 -1.05
C TYR A 111 0.42 3.18 -0.45
N TRP A 112 1.57 3.25 -1.11
CA TRP A 112 2.70 4.10 -0.71
C TRP A 112 2.35 5.58 -0.75
N VAL A 113 1.74 6.06 -1.83
CA VAL A 113 1.36 7.47 -1.97
C VAL A 113 0.34 7.87 -0.91
N LEU A 114 -0.69 7.05 -0.67
CA LEU A 114 -1.68 7.28 0.38
C LEU A 114 -1.03 7.41 1.77
N ASN A 115 -0.14 6.48 2.11
CA ASN A 115 0.51 6.48 3.42
C ASN A 115 1.49 7.64 3.57
N TRP A 116 2.17 8.05 2.50
CA TRP A 116 3.00 9.25 2.51
C TRP A 116 2.16 10.51 2.73
N VAL A 117 1.00 10.63 2.05
CA VAL A 117 0.04 11.74 2.25
C VAL A 117 -0.45 11.78 3.69
N ALA A 118 -0.82 10.63 4.26
CA ALA A 118 -1.22 10.52 5.66
C ALA A 118 -0.10 10.96 6.61
N ALA A 119 1.10 10.43 6.43
CA ALA A 119 2.26 10.69 7.30
C ALA A 119 2.74 12.15 7.26
N ASN A 120 2.69 12.81 6.09
CA ASN A 120 3.20 14.16 5.90
C ASN A 120 2.10 15.23 5.93
N GLY A 121 0.85 14.87 6.21
CA GLY A 121 -0.27 15.81 6.24
C GLY A 121 -0.58 16.46 4.89
N ALA A 122 -0.19 15.81 3.79
CA ALA A 122 -0.21 16.38 2.44
C ALA A 122 -1.57 16.22 1.74
N TYR A 123 -2.68 16.43 2.47
CA TYR A 123 -4.04 16.04 2.05
C TYR A 123 -4.57 16.76 0.80
N THR A 124 -3.96 17.89 0.42
CA THR A 124 -4.33 18.68 -0.76
C THR A 124 -3.28 18.58 -1.87
N ALA A 125 -2.19 17.85 -1.65
CA ALA A 125 -1.12 17.71 -2.61
C ALA A 125 -1.57 16.82 -3.77
N LYS A 126 -1.23 17.22 -4.99
CA LYS A 126 -1.34 16.37 -6.18
C LYS A 126 0.00 15.70 -6.38
N ILE A 127 0.04 14.38 -6.20
CA ILE A 127 1.25 13.59 -6.35
C ILE A 127 1.20 12.90 -7.71
N ASP A 128 2.26 13.05 -8.50
CA ASP A 128 2.44 12.23 -9.70
C ASP A 128 2.90 10.83 -9.28
N SER A 129 2.05 9.84 -9.50
CA SER A 129 2.31 8.44 -9.15
C SER A 129 3.25 7.75 -10.15
N ALA A 130 3.44 8.29 -11.37
CA ALA A 130 4.21 7.60 -12.41
C ALA A 130 5.70 7.39 -12.07
N PRO A 131 6.42 8.36 -11.47
CA PRO A 131 7.77 8.13 -10.98
C PRO A 131 7.87 7.05 -9.89
N VAL A 132 6.93 7.07 -8.94
CA VAL A 132 6.87 6.08 -7.85
C VAL A 132 6.61 4.69 -8.40
N GLN A 133 5.69 4.58 -9.37
CA GLN A 133 5.40 3.33 -10.07
C GLN A 133 6.64 2.76 -10.77
N ARG A 134 7.40 3.59 -11.50
CA ARG A 134 8.65 3.14 -12.15
C ARG A 134 9.69 2.68 -11.14
N GLN A 135 9.86 3.42 -10.04
CA GLN A 135 10.77 3.05 -8.96
C GLN A 135 10.42 1.69 -8.35
N LEU A 136 9.13 1.43 -8.10
CA LEU A 136 8.68 0.17 -7.54
C LEU A 136 8.81 -1.00 -8.52
N ARG A 137 8.54 -0.79 -9.82
CA ARG A 137 8.82 -1.82 -10.84
C ARG A 137 10.29 -2.18 -10.90
N ALA A 138 11.17 -1.18 -10.82
CA ALA A 138 12.61 -1.40 -10.76
C ALA A 138 13.03 -2.17 -9.51
N ALA A 139 12.43 -1.89 -8.35
CA ALA A 139 12.68 -2.64 -7.14
C ALA A 139 12.26 -4.12 -7.29
N PHE A 140 11.08 -4.38 -7.85
CA PHE A 140 10.60 -5.74 -8.09
C PHE A 140 11.41 -6.52 -9.12
N ALA A 141 11.96 -5.84 -10.13
CA ALA A 141 12.86 -6.46 -11.11
C ALA A 141 14.15 -7.02 -10.44
N ASN A 142 14.52 -6.46 -9.29
CA ASN A 142 15.72 -6.83 -8.53
C ASN A 142 15.41 -7.63 -7.26
N ASP A 143 14.16 -8.04 -7.02
CA ASP A 143 13.77 -8.84 -5.85
C ASP A 143 13.69 -10.35 -6.20
N PRO A 144 14.63 -11.19 -5.73
CA PRO A 144 14.62 -12.63 -6.01
C PRO A 144 13.38 -13.36 -5.52
N ASN A 145 12.72 -12.85 -4.48
CA ASN A 145 11.48 -13.46 -3.97
C ASN A 145 10.33 -13.18 -4.92
N PHE A 146 10.19 -11.92 -5.37
CA PHE A 146 9.17 -11.53 -6.33
C PHE A 146 9.32 -12.22 -7.69
N LEU A 147 10.56 -12.37 -8.17
CA LEU A 147 10.86 -13.09 -9.41
C LEU A 147 10.39 -14.55 -9.40
N LYS A 148 10.31 -15.17 -8.22
CA LYS A 148 9.82 -16.56 -8.06
C LYS A 148 8.30 -16.65 -7.84
N MET A 149 7.61 -15.52 -7.65
CA MET A 149 6.18 -15.52 -7.38
C MET A 149 5.37 -15.84 -8.64
N GLY A 150 4.45 -16.81 -8.53
CA GLY A 150 3.43 -17.07 -9.54
C GLY A 150 2.24 -16.12 -9.44
N ASP A 151 1.32 -16.20 -10.42
CA ASP A 151 0.13 -15.34 -10.52
C ASP A 151 -0.67 -15.23 -9.21
N GLN A 152 -0.91 -16.37 -8.56
CA GLN A 152 -1.68 -16.39 -7.31
C GLN A 152 -1.00 -15.59 -6.19
N GLN A 153 0.32 -15.72 -6.02
CA GLN A 153 1.05 -15.01 -4.98
C GLN A 153 1.11 -13.50 -5.26
N ARG A 154 1.28 -13.13 -6.53
CA ARG A 154 1.23 -11.73 -6.98
C ARG A 154 -0.16 -11.13 -6.77
N GLN A 155 -1.21 -11.88 -7.06
CA GLN A 155 -2.58 -11.47 -6.80
C GLN A 155 -2.84 -11.25 -5.30
N GLU A 156 -2.44 -12.20 -4.45
CA GLU A 156 -2.59 -12.08 -3.00
C GLU A 156 -1.85 -10.83 -2.46
N LEU A 157 -0.66 -10.55 -2.99
CA LEU A 157 0.12 -9.37 -2.63
C LEU A 157 -0.56 -8.06 -3.08
N ALA A 158 -0.96 -7.99 -4.34
CA ALA A 158 -1.62 -6.80 -4.91
C ALA A 158 -2.95 -6.50 -4.23
N GLU A 159 -3.83 -7.50 -4.16
CA GLU A 159 -5.17 -7.32 -3.58
C GLU A 159 -5.11 -7.08 -2.07
N GLY A 160 -4.07 -7.56 -1.39
CA GLY A 160 -3.80 -7.21 0.01
C GLY A 160 -3.56 -5.71 0.17
N TYR A 161 -2.69 -5.12 -0.66
CA TYR A 161 -2.47 -3.66 -0.67
C TYR A 161 -3.72 -2.88 -1.08
N ILE A 162 -4.53 -3.40 -2.02
CA ILE A 162 -5.79 -2.78 -2.40
C ILE A 162 -6.75 -2.72 -1.22
N LEU A 163 -6.92 -3.81 -0.48
CA LEU A 163 -7.83 -3.86 0.68
C LEU A 163 -7.36 -2.93 1.79
N ASP A 164 -6.06 -2.92 2.10
CA ASP A 164 -5.47 -2.00 3.07
C ASP A 164 -5.66 -0.54 2.63
N PHE A 165 -5.40 -0.24 1.36
CA PHE A 165 -5.62 1.09 0.79
C PHE A 165 -7.06 1.55 0.95
N LEU A 166 -8.06 0.73 0.62
CA LEU A 166 -9.46 1.15 0.65
C LEU A 166 -9.92 1.54 2.05
N VAL A 167 -9.50 0.77 3.05
CA VAL A 167 -9.84 1.03 4.46
C VAL A 167 -9.13 2.29 4.95
N GLU A 168 -7.83 2.43 4.68
CA GLU A 168 -7.05 3.60 5.09
C GLU A 168 -7.52 4.88 4.38
N HIS A 169 -7.84 4.79 3.08
CA HIS A 169 -8.34 5.91 2.28
C HIS A 169 -9.70 6.39 2.78
N ALA A 170 -10.62 5.46 3.08
CA ALA A 170 -11.92 5.81 3.65
C ALA A 170 -11.79 6.48 5.02
N ALA A 171 -10.93 5.95 5.90
CA ALA A 171 -10.66 6.53 7.22
C ALA A 171 -10.03 7.93 7.11
N LEU A 172 -9.06 8.09 6.21
CA LEU A 172 -8.38 9.35 5.99
C LEU A 172 -9.35 10.42 5.47
N ASN A 173 -10.12 10.11 4.42
CA ASN A 173 -11.08 11.05 3.85
C ASN A 173 -12.15 11.47 4.86
N ALA A 174 -12.69 10.53 5.63
CA ALA A 174 -13.64 10.84 6.69
C ALA A 174 -13.04 11.79 7.75
N ALA A 175 -11.79 11.56 8.16
CA ALA A 175 -11.11 12.39 9.14
C ALA A 175 -10.79 13.80 8.59
N VAL A 176 -10.39 13.90 7.32
CA VAL A 176 -10.19 15.19 6.63
C VAL A 176 -11.50 15.98 6.55
N GLU A 177 -12.58 15.34 6.12
CA GLU A 177 -13.90 15.97 5.97
C GLU A 177 -14.43 16.48 7.33
N GLN A 178 -14.29 15.67 8.38
CA GLN A 178 -14.74 16.00 9.73
C GLN A 178 -13.78 16.92 10.49
N ARG A 179 -12.59 17.20 9.93
CA ARG A 179 -11.49 17.90 10.60
C ARG A 179 -11.12 17.23 11.95
N ASP A 180 -11.16 15.90 11.98
CA ASP A 180 -10.82 15.11 13.16
C ASP A 180 -9.29 14.97 13.28
N ILE A 181 -8.69 15.99 13.89
CA ILE A 181 -7.23 16.08 14.06
C ILE A 181 -6.65 14.90 14.83
N ASP A 182 -7.38 14.36 15.80
CA ASP A 182 -6.91 13.22 16.59
C ASP A 182 -6.82 11.96 15.74
N THR A 183 -7.82 11.72 14.88
CA THR A 183 -7.77 10.59 13.94
C THR A 183 -6.69 10.80 12.88
N LEU A 184 -6.53 12.02 12.35
CA LEU A 184 -5.45 12.32 11.38
C LEU A 184 -4.07 12.04 11.98
N ASN A 185 -3.82 12.48 13.22
CA ASN A 185 -2.54 12.23 13.91
C ASN A 185 -2.30 10.74 14.14
N ARG A 186 -3.35 9.97 14.51
CA ARG A 186 -3.25 8.51 14.66
C ARG A 186 -2.94 7.80 13.35
N LEU A 187 -3.58 8.23 12.25
CA LEU A 187 -3.34 7.67 10.92
C LEU A 187 -1.90 7.98 10.46
N ALA A 188 -1.43 9.21 10.64
CA ALA A 188 -0.06 9.61 10.33
C ALA A 188 0.96 8.78 11.12
N ALA A 189 0.80 8.68 12.44
CA ALA A 189 1.69 7.89 13.29
C ALA A 189 1.70 6.40 12.91
N SER A 190 0.53 5.84 12.56
CA SER A 190 0.39 4.45 12.13
C SER A 190 1.09 4.18 10.81
N ALA A 191 0.96 5.10 9.84
CA ALA A 191 1.65 5.02 8.55
C ALA A 191 3.17 5.00 8.74
N VAL A 192 3.71 5.95 9.52
CA VAL A 192 5.15 6.03 9.84
C VAL A 192 5.64 4.74 10.51
N LEU A 193 4.93 4.27 11.54
CA LEU A 193 5.31 3.06 12.26
C LEU A 193 5.34 1.83 11.34
N ARG A 194 4.29 1.65 10.53
CA ARG A 194 4.14 0.50 9.64
C ARG A 194 5.26 0.46 8.60
N PHE A 195 5.58 1.59 7.98
CA PHE A 195 6.62 1.69 6.97
C PHE A 195 8.01 1.47 7.55
N ARG A 196 8.30 2.04 8.72
CA ARG A 196 9.58 1.83 9.40
C ARG A 196 9.76 0.36 9.80
N GLN A 197 8.71 -0.30 10.29
CA GLN A 197 8.80 -1.69 10.74
C GLN A 197 8.85 -2.69 9.60
N LYS A 198 7.93 -2.58 8.63
CA LYS A 198 7.74 -3.57 7.56
C LYS A 198 8.58 -3.31 6.32
N MET A 199 8.68 -2.04 5.91
CA MET A 199 9.35 -1.65 4.66
C MET A 199 10.77 -1.10 4.90
N LYS A 200 11.15 -0.87 6.17
CA LYS A 200 12.40 -0.20 6.56
C LYS A 200 12.57 1.18 5.93
N VAL A 201 11.45 1.86 5.65
CA VAL A 201 11.40 3.22 5.09
C VAL A 201 10.87 4.18 6.14
N ASP A 202 11.53 5.33 6.30
CA ASP A 202 10.98 6.45 7.06
C ASP A 202 10.26 7.42 6.12
N LEU A 203 8.92 7.38 6.17
CA LEU A 203 8.06 8.23 5.33
C LEU A 203 8.26 9.74 5.55
N LEU A 204 8.80 10.15 6.70
CA LEU A 204 9.08 11.55 7.00
C LEU A 204 10.42 12.02 6.41
N SER A 205 11.28 11.08 6.00
CA SER A 205 12.58 11.36 5.39
C SER A 205 12.56 11.41 3.87
N VAL A 206 11.44 11.02 3.24
CA VAL A 206 11.30 10.94 1.80
C VAL A 206 10.22 11.87 1.27
N VAL A 207 10.34 12.26 0.00
CA VAL A 207 9.38 13.08 -0.73
C VAL A 207 9.22 12.54 -2.16
N PRO A 208 8.01 12.57 -2.76
CA PRO A 208 7.81 12.27 -4.17
C PRO A 208 8.58 13.27 -5.04
N GLY A 209 9.21 12.78 -6.11
CA GLY A 209 9.98 13.55 -7.06
C GLY A 209 10.04 12.87 -8.44
N PRO A 210 10.82 13.43 -9.39
CA PRO A 210 10.86 12.96 -10.78
C PRO A 210 11.33 11.51 -10.95
N ASP A 211 12.07 10.99 -9.95
CA ASP A 211 12.62 9.63 -9.92
C ASP A 211 11.89 8.70 -8.92
N GLY A 212 10.74 9.13 -8.39
CA GLY A 212 9.99 8.41 -7.34
C GLY A 212 10.20 9.03 -5.97
N PHE A 213 10.14 8.24 -4.90
CA PHE A 213 10.47 8.72 -3.56
C PHE A 213 11.98 8.91 -3.44
N GLY A 214 12.39 10.15 -3.20
CA GLY A 214 13.78 10.54 -2.93
C GLY A 214 13.93 11.09 -1.51
N GLY A 215 15.17 11.15 -1.02
CA GLY A 215 15.47 11.79 0.25
C GLY A 215 15.06 13.27 0.25
N ARG A 216 14.56 13.76 1.39
CA ARG A 216 14.20 15.16 1.54
C ARG A 216 15.46 16.03 1.32
N PRO A 217 15.43 17.00 0.38
CA PRO A 217 16.57 17.89 0.20
C PRO A 217 16.82 18.68 1.48
N ALA A 218 18.09 18.88 1.82
CA ALA A 218 18.45 19.78 2.90
C ALA A 218 17.90 21.18 2.58
N VAL A 219 17.22 21.81 3.54
CA VAL A 219 16.86 23.22 3.42
C VAL A 219 18.18 23.99 3.36
N ALA A 220 18.46 24.61 2.23
CA ALA A 220 19.54 25.59 2.15
C ALA A 220 19.06 26.83 2.90
N ASP A 221 19.74 27.16 4.01
CA ASP A 221 19.53 28.39 4.78
C ASP A 221 19.83 29.65 3.94
#